data_AF-A0A970REM7-F1
#
_entry.id   AF-A0A970REM7-F1
#
_cell.length_a   1.000
_cell.length_b   1.000
_cell.length_c   1.000
_cell.angle_alpha   90.00
_cell.angle_beta   90.00
_cell.angle_gamma   90.00
#
_symmetry.space_group_name_H-M   'P 1'
#
loop_
_entity.id
_entity.type
_entity.pdbx_description
1 polymer ?
#
loop_
_entity_poly.entity_id
_entity_poly.type
_entity_poly.pdbx_seq_one_letter_code
_entity_poly.pdbx_strand_id
1 'polypeptide(L)'
;MATVGIKGCAYCLNHAPETGVHYGNTPYIERETKGETDFLRELPSFLQSYEDARDYAPNQAYVGGIDLETLERSPQPWHGNRLSGSSRYGAYGEIMPEDEFLGLLDICDVFDIIWLEQSFAASVKEKLSASPVMNEKILSRLEAGHTSEEIAEETAHHKALPLYFGGKVVGCARNGHDVDDCLFAYVLLENIACKAGGVLALLHLLKNTGM
;
A
#
# COMPACT_ATOMS: atom_id res chain seq x y z
N MET A 1 28.55 -10.87 -30.07
CA MET A 1 27.30 -11.09 -29.32
C MET A 1 27.25 -10.08 -28.20
N ALA A 2 26.18 -9.30 -28.09
CA ALA A 2 25.97 -8.49 -26.89
C ALA A 2 25.48 -9.44 -25.78
N THR A 3 26.22 -9.51 -24.67
CA THR A 3 25.77 -10.21 -23.46
C THR A 3 24.87 -9.28 -22.67
N VAL A 4 23.59 -9.66 -22.53
CA VAL A 4 22.66 -9.01 -21.61
C VAL A 4 22.98 -9.51 -20.20
N GLY A 5 23.15 -8.59 -19.24
CA GLY A 5 23.35 -8.90 -17.84
C GLY A 5 22.34 -8.15 -16.98
N ILE A 6 21.83 -8.79 -15.93
CA ILE A 6 20.99 -8.14 -14.92
C ILE A 6 21.91 -7.30 -14.04
N LYS A 7 21.73 -5.98 -14.05
CA LYS A 7 22.54 -5.04 -13.25
C LYS A 7 22.03 -4.87 -11.82
N GLY A 8 20.76 -5.18 -11.57
CA GLY A 8 20.15 -5.09 -10.25
C GLY A 8 18.71 -5.58 -10.26
N CYS A 9 18.18 -5.79 -9.06
CA CYS A 9 16.80 -6.15 -8.79
C CYS A 9 16.33 -5.40 -7.54
N ALA A 10 15.01 -5.21 -7.43
CA ALA A 10 14.40 -4.63 -6.25
C ALA A 10 13.09 -5.35 -5.95
N TYR A 11 12.82 -5.57 -4.67
CA TYR A 11 11.66 -6.29 -4.17
C TYR A 11 11.05 -5.50 -3.03
N CYS A 12 9.79 -5.12 -3.20
CA CYS A 12 9.02 -4.39 -2.19
C CYS A 12 7.72 -5.13 -1.90
N LEU A 13 7.27 -5.02 -0.65
CA LEU A 13 5.95 -5.47 -0.20
C LEU A 13 5.20 -4.26 0.34
N ASN A 14 3.95 -4.08 -0.06
CA ASN A 14 3.07 -3.07 0.51
C ASN A 14 2.12 -3.76 1.46
N HIS A 15 2.24 -3.46 2.76
CA HIS A 15 1.35 -4.00 3.78
C HIS A 15 0.10 -3.12 3.85
N ALA A 16 -0.96 -3.52 3.15
CA ALA A 16 -2.22 -2.76 3.04
C ALA A 16 -3.43 -3.61 3.50
N PRO A 17 -3.49 -4.02 4.79
CA PRO A 17 -4.53 -4.89 5.30
C PRO A 17 -5.94 -4.29 5.22
N GLU A 18 -6.16 -3.02 5.53
CA GLU A 18 -7.52 -2.44 5.49
C GLU A 18 -8.00 -2.25 4.06
N THR A 19 -7.12 -1.81 3.16
CA THR A 19 -7.37 -1.78 1.72
C THR A 19 -7.76 -3.16 1.22
N GLY A 20 -7.07 -4.21 1.66
CA GLY A 20 -7.41 -5.60 1.31
C GLY A 20 -8.74 -6.06 1.87
N VAL A 21 -9.12 -5.66 3.08
CA VAL A 21 -10.41 -6.00 3.71
C VAL A 21 -11.59 -5.32 3.03
N HIS A 22 -11.42 -4.10 2.57
CA HIS A 22 -12.50 -3.36 1.93
C HIS A 22 -12.58 -3.61 0.42
N TYR A 23 -11.42 -3.71 -0.23
CA TYR A 23 -11.28 -3.67 -1.69
C TYR A 23 -10.52 -4.86 -2.28
N GLY A 24 -10.16 -5.86 -1.47
CA GLY A 24 -9.78 -7.15 -2.01
C GLY A 24 -10.97 -7.78 -2.76
N ASN A 25 -10.71 -8.44 -3.89
CA ASN A 25 -11.77 -8.98 -4.75
C ASN A 25 -12.82 -9.81 -3.99
N THR A 26 -12.40 -10.74 -3.13
CA THR A 26 -13.34 -11.56 -2.35
C THR A 26 -14.20 -10.74 -1.38
N PRO A 27 -13.64 -9.95 -0.44
CA PRO A 27 -14.48 -9.17 0.46
C PRO A 27 -15.30 -8.08 -0.25
N TYR A 28 -14.78 -7.46 -1.30
CA TYR A 28 -15.51 -6.45 -2.07
C TYR A 28 -16.75 -7.04 -2.75
N ILE A 29 -16.58 -8.13 -3.51
CA ILE A 29 -17.70 -8.79 -4.22
C ILE A 29 -18.71 -9.38 -3.22
N GLU A 30 -18.26 -9.94 -2.10
CA GLU A 30 -19.17 -10.40 -1.04
C GLU A 30 -20.02 -9.24 -0.51
N ARG A 31 -19.41 -8.09 -0.22
CA ARG A 31 -20.11 -6.90 0.29
C ARG A 31 -21.13 -6.36 -0.71
N GLU A 32 -20.74 -6.25 -1.98
CA GLU A 32 -21.63 -5.76 -3.04
C GLU A 32 -22.82 -6.70 -3.31
N THR A 33 -22.60 -8.02 -3.23
CA THR A 33 -23.63 -9.00 -3.61
C THR A 33 -24.50 -9.47 -2.43
N LYS A 34 -23.97 -9.45 -1.20
CA LYS A 34 -24.63 -10.01 -0.01
C LYS A 34 -24.74 -9.03 1.15
N GLY A 35 -24.17 -7.83 1.05
CA GLY A 35 -24.07 -6.88 2.16
C GLY A 35 -23.10 -7.36 3.24
N GLU A 36 -23.31 -6.90 4.48
CA GLU A 36 -22.40 -7.18 5.61
C GLU A 36 -22.59 -8.59 6.19
N THR A 37 -21.87 -9.59 5.65
CA THR A 37 -21.94 -10.99 6.08
C THR A 37 -21.13 -11.28 7.36
N ASP A 38 -21.35 -12.44 7.99
CA ASP A 38 -20.58 -12.88 9.15
C ASP A 38 -19.09 -13.02 8.81
N PHE A 39 -18.77 -13.50 7.60
CA PHE A 39 -17.41 -13.56 7.06
C PHE A 39 -16.73 -12.18 7.07
N LEU A 40 -17.40 -11.14 6.56
CA LEU A 40 -16.85 -9.78 6.53
C LEU A 40 -16.66 -9.19 7.92
N ARG A 41 -17.56 -9.50 8.86
CA ARG A 41 -17.48 -9.03 10.25
C ARG A 41 -16.35 -9.71 11.03
N GLU A 42 -16.05 -10.97 10.73
CA GLU A 42 -14.96 -11.71 11.37
C GLU A 42 -13.58 -11.42 10.74
N LEU A 43 -13.53 -11.08 9.45
CA LEU A 43 -12.29 -10.90 8.68
C LEU A 43 -11.26 -9.96 9.35
N PRO A 44 -11.63 -8.79 9.92
CA PRO A 44 -10.68 -7.91 10.60
C PRO A 44 -9.90 -8.57 11.75
N SER A 45 -10.48 -9.58 12.41
CA SER A 45 -9.82 -10.29 13.52
C SER A 45 -8.67 -11.20 13.08
N PHE A 46 -8.55 -11.45 11.77
CA PHE A 46 -7.50 -12.27 11.17
C PHE A 46 -6.41 -11.43 10.49
N LEU A 47 -6.49 -10.10 10.55
CA LEU A 47 -5.48 -9.24 9.97
C LEU A 47 -4.18 -9.30 10.77
N GLN A 48 -3.09 -9.33 10.02
CA GLN A 48 -1.75 -9.25 10.56
C GLN A 48 -1.41 -7.77 10.82
N SER A 49 -0.78 -7.46 11.96
CA SER A 49 -0.25 -6.11 12.18
C SER A 49 0.96 -5.85 11.28
N TYR A 50 1.34 -4.58 11.13
CA TYR A 50 2.54 -4.22 10.39
C TYR A 50 3.80 -4.84 10.99
N GLU A 51 3.94 -4.84 12.32
CA GLU A 51 5.07 -5.44 13.03
C GLU A 51 5.15 -6.94 12.75
N ASP A 52 4.01 -7.62 12.80
CA ASP A 52 3.93 -9.04 12.52
C ASP A 52 4.33 -9.36 11.08
N ALA A 53 3.91 -8.53 10.11
CA ALA A 53 4.25 -8.68 8.71
C ALA A 53 5.74 -8.35 8.45
N ARG A 54 6.27 -7.34 9.12
CA ARG A 54 7.68 -6.95 9.06
C ARG A 54 8.57 -8.03 9.65
N ASP A 55 8.21 -8.59 10.79
CA ASP A 55 9.03 -9.57 11.50
C ASP A 55 8.79 -11.01 11.01
N TYR A 56 8.00 -11.20 9.95
CA TYR A 56 7.80 -12.48 9.29
C TYR A 56 9.04 -12.84 8.43
N ALA A 57 9.74 -13.92 8.81
CA ALA A 57 11.03 -14.28 8.19
C ALA A 57 10.99 -14.39 6.66
N PRO A 58 9.96 -14.96 6.02
CA PRO A 58 9.86 -14.95 4.56
C PRO A 58 9.77 -13.56 3.93
N ASN A 59 9.05 -12.63 4.56
CA ASN A 59 8.98 -11.25 4.06
C ASN A 59 10.35 -10.58 4.17
N GLN A 60 11.07 -10.82 5.27
CA GLN A 60 12.43 -10.32 5.44
C GLN A 60 13.39 -10.91 4.40
N ALA A 61 13.31 -12.20 4.11
CA ALA A 61 14.11 -12.80 3.05
C ALA A 61 13.78 -12.20 1.67
N TYR A 62 12.49 -11.95 1.40
CA TYR A 62 12.03 -11.38 0.14
C TYR A 62 12.57 -9.97 -0.11
N VAL A 63 12.57 -9.09 0.89
CA VAL A 63 13.12 -7.73 0.76
C VAL A 63 14.64 -7.65 0.97
N GLY A 64 15.29 -8.77 1.29
CA GLY A 64 16.73 -8.86 1.55
C GLY A 64 17.16 -8.36 2.92
N GLY A 65 16.29 -8.44 3.93
CA GLY A 65 16.62 -8.21 5.34
C GLY A 65 17.33 -9.39 6.01
N ILE A 66 17.12 -10.61 5.53
CA ILE A 66 17.91 -11.81 5.86
C ILE A 66 18.25 -12.57 4.58
N ASP A 67 19.28 -13.42 4.61
CA ASP A 67 19.59 -14.33 3.51
C ASP A 67 18.77 -15.64 3.56
N LEU A 68 18.80 -16.40 2.47
CA LEU A 68 18.05 -17.65 2.34
C LEU A 68 18.53 -18.74 3.29
N GLU A 69 19.84 -18.78 3.62
CA GLU A 69 20.37 -19.75 4.59
C GLU A 69 19.85 -19.47 6.01
N THR A 70 19.74 -18.19 6.38
CA THR A 70 19.14 -17.76 7.65
C THR A 70 17.65 -18.08 7.69
N LEU A 71 16.93 -17.88 6.58
CA LEU A 71 15.52 -18.27 6.47
C LEU A 71 15.35 -19.80 6.65
N GLU A 72 16.18 -20.60 6.01
CA GLU A 72 16.12 -22.07 6.07
C GLU A 72 16.36 -22.59 7.50
N ARG A 73 17.25 -21.93 8.26
CA ARG A 73 17.54 -22.25 9.67
C ARG A 73 16.52 -21.68 10.66
N SER A 74 15.63 -20.79 10.22
CA SER A 74 14.65 -20.15 11.11
C SER A 74 13.60 -21.16 11.60
N PRO A 75 13.23 -21.15 12.89
CA PRO A 75 12.26 -22.09 13.43
C PRO A 75 10.90 -22.01 12.71
N GLN A 76 10.35 -23.18 12.39
CA GLN A 76 9.02 -23.30 11.77
C GLN A 76 7.97 -23.77 12.81
N PRO A 77 6.69 -23.39 12.64
CA PRO A 77 6.16 -22.54 11.58
C PRO A 77 6.50 -21.06 11.80
N TRP A 78 6.84 -20.34 10.71
CA TRP A 78 7.34 -18.96 10.78
C TRP A 78 6.33 -17.97 11.38
N HIS A 79 5.03 -18.19 11.19
CA HIS A 79 3.99 -17.32 11.76
C HIS A 79 3.92 -17.41 13.30
N GLY A 80 4.40 -18.52 13.88
CA GLY A 80 4.51 -18.71 15.33
C GLY A 80 5.90 -18.39 15.89
N ASN A 81 6.90 -18.20 15.02
CA ASN A 81 8.29 -17.96 15.38
C ASN A 81 8.82 -16.73 14.61
N ARG A 82 8.21 -15.58 14.87
CA ARG A 82 8.60 -14.32 14.24
C ARG A 82 9.99 -13.90 14.68
N LEU A 83 10.66 -13.14 13.81
CA LEU A 83 11.85 -12.39 14.19
C LEU A 83 11.46 -11.29 15.19
N SER A 84 12.44 -10.56 15.72
CA SER A 84 12.18 -9.46 16.65
C SER A 84 12.90 -8.21 16.18
N GLY A 85 12.15 -7.14 15.94
CA GLY A 85 12.72 -5.83 15.61
C GLY A 85 13.43 -5.80 14.26
N SER A 86 12.90 -6.52 13.27
CA SER A 86 13.44 -6.49 11.92
C SER A 86 13.33 -5.08 11.33
N SER A 87 14.23 -4.76 10.40
CA SER A 87 14.16 -3.51 9.65
C SER A 87 12.99 -3.57 8.66
N ARG A 88 12.33 -2.44 8.40
CA ARG A 88 11.42 -2.31 7.25
C ARG A 88 12.16 -2.31 5.91
N TYR A 89 13.44 -1.96 5.92
CA TYR A 89 14.32 -1.91 4.75
C TYR A 89 15.24 -3.14 4.71
N GLY A 90 15.39 -3.72 3.53
CA GLY A 90 16.40 -4.75 3.24
C GLY A 90 17.27 -4.37 2.04
N ALA A 91 18.17 -5.26 1.64
CA ALA A 91 19.08 -5.03 0.53
C ALA A 91 18.38 -4.81 -0.82
N TYR A 92 17.15 -5.31 -1.00
CA TYR A 92 16.42 -5.24 -2.25
C TYR A 92 15.31 -4.19 -2.27
N GLY A 93 14.80 -3.78 -1.11
CA GLY A 93 13.70 -2.82 -1.04
C GLY A 93 13.14 -2.71 0.36
N GLU A 94 11.81 -2.67 0.47
CA GLU A 94 11.15 -2.45 1.75
C GLU A 94 9.80 -3.14 1.92
N ILE A 95 9.35 -3.20 3.17
CA ILE A 95 7.97 -3.50 3.57
C ILE A 95 7.32 -2.17 3.95
N MET A 96 6.56 -1.58 3.04
CA MET A 96 5.90 -0.28 3.21
C MET A 96 4.63 -0.43 4.07
N PRO A 97 4.43 0.40 5.11
CA PRO A 97 3.20 0.42 5.89
C PRO A 97 2.04 1.05 5.11
N GLU A 98 0.80 0.74 5.51
CA GLU A 98 -0.41 1.10 4.76
C GLU A 98 -0.61 2.61 4.63
N ASP A 99 -0.34 3.38 5.67
CA ASP A 99 -0.48 4.83 5.66
C ASP A 99 0.42 5.50 4.61
N GLU A 100 1.68 5.11 4.56
CA GLU A 100 2.62 5.56 3.53
C GLU A 100 2.23 5.07 2.14
N PHE A 101 1.66 3.85 2.03
CA PHE A 101 1.17 3.34 0.76
C PHE A 101 -0.03 4.15 0.24
N LEU A 102 -0.97 4.54 1.10
CA LEU A 102 -2.08 5.43 0.75
C LEU A 102 -1.57 6.80 0.25
N GLY A 103 -0.54 7.37 0.89
CA GLY A 103 0.14 8.56 0.37
C GLY A 103 0.81 8.34 -0.99
N LEU A 104 1.36 7.15 -1.23
CA LEU A 104 1.95 6.81 -2.52
C LEU A 104 0.89 6.66 -3.62
N LEU A 105 -0.34 6.22 -3.30
CA LEU A 105 -1.46 6.21 -4.24
C LEU A 105 -1.73 7.61 -4.76
N ASP A 106 -1.87 8.59 -3.87
CA ASP A 106 -2.07 10.02 -4.19
C ASP A 106 -0.91 10.58 -5.03
N ILE A 107 0.34 10.37 -4.60
CA ILE A 107 1.53 10.79 -5.37
C ILE A 107 1.53 10.23 -6.80
N CYS A 108 1.08 8.99 -6.97
CA CYS A 108 1.02 8.29 -8.25
C CYS A 108 -0.22 8.66 -9.07
N ASP A 109 -1.17 9.35 -8.48
CA ASP A 109 -2.35 9.83 -9.17
C ASP A 109 -2.00 11.06 -10.03
N VAL A 110 -2.67 11.18 -11.17
CA VAL A 110 -2.56 12.29 -12.11
C VAL A 110 -3.96 12.82 -12.46
N PHE A 111 -5.00 12.12 -12.05
CA PHE A 111 -6.38 12.34 -12.44
C PHE A 111 -7.28 12.79 -11.28
N ASP A 112 -6.71 13.08 -10.10
CA ASP A 112 -7.44 13.59 -8.94
C ASP A 112 -8.56 12.64 -8.47
N ILE A 113 -8.24 11.35 -8.46
CA ILE A 113 -9.07 10.22 -8.05
C ILE A 113 -8.90 9.92 -6.57
N ILE A 114 -7.67 9.95 -6.06
CA ILE A 114 -7.35 9.67 -4.66
C ILE A 114 -7.36 10.97 -3.89
N TRP A 115 -8.34 11.12 -3.00
CA TRP A 115 -8.38 12.22 -2.04
C TRP A 115 -7.99 11.70 -0.66
N LEU A 116 -7.05 12.37 -0.01
CA LEU A 116 -6.68 12.10 1.38
C LEU A 116 -7.18 13.23 2.29
N GLU A 117 -7.52 12.91 3.53
CA GLU A 117 -7.87 13.91 4.53
C GLU A 117 -6.64 14.77 4.88
N GLN A 118 -6.83 16.08 5.09
CA GLN A 118 -5.74 17.05 5.30
C GLN A 118 -4.74 16.64 6.39
N SER A 119 -5.23 16.26 7.58
CA SER A 119 -4.36 15.88 8.69
C SER A 119 -3.63 14.56 8.41
N PHE A 120 -4.30 13.62 7.74
CA PHE A 120 -3.71 12.36 7.32
C PHE A 120 -2.61 12.58 6.27
N ALA A 121 -2.88 13.34 5.21
CA ALA A 121 -1.93 13.69 4.16
C ALA A 121 -0.69 14.36 4.73
N ALA A 122 -0.87 15.33 5.65
CA ALA A 122 0.25 15.98 6.34
C ALA A 122 1.10 14.98 7.14
N SER A 123 0.47 14.06 7.88
CA SER A 123 1.19 13.04 8.68
C SER A 123 1.96 12.06 7.79
N VAL A 124 1.40 11.68 6.65
CA VAL A 124 2.04 10.76 5.71
C VAL A 124 3.19 11.45 4.99
N LYS A 125 3.05 12.75 4.66
CA LYS A 125 4.15 13.55 4.11
C LYS A 125 5.38 13.56 5.00
N GLU A 126 5.16 13.74 6.31
CA GLU A 126 6.24 13.71 7.31
C GLU A 126 6.94 12.35 7.31
N LYS A 127 6.19 11.24 7.34
CA LYS A 127 6.74 9.88 7.32
C LYS A 127 7.49 9.59 6.02
N LEU A 128 6.90 9.91 4.87
CA LEU A 128 7.52 9.71 3.56
C LEU A 128 8.79 10.56 3.37
N SER A 129 8.94 11.69 4.07
CA SER A 129 10.17 12.49 4.03
C SER A 129 11.39 11.78 4.61
N ALA A 130 11.18 10.77 5.47
CA ALA A 130 12.23 9.91 5.99
C ALA A 130 12.57 8.74 5.04
N SER A 131 11.81 8.55 3.97
CA SER A 131 12.04 7.45 3.03
C SER A 131 13.32 7.68 2.23
N PRO A 132 14.17 6.65 2.06
CA PRO A 132 15.43 6.80 1.34
C PRO A 132 15.26 6.91 -0.18
N VAL A 133 14.04 6.77 -0.69
CA VAL A 133 13.70 6.81 -2.13
C VAL A 133 12.74 7.92 -2.51
N MET A 134 12.20 8.67 -1.54
CA MET A 134 11.30 9.79 -1.78
C MET A 134 12.07 11.12 -1.73
N ASN A 135 12.33 11.70 -2.89
CA ASN A 135 12.93 13.03 -2.97
C ASN A 135 11.86 14.14 -2.93
N GLU A 136 12.29 15.40 -2.77
CA GLU A 136 11.39 16.56 -2.69
C GLU A 136 10.43 16.70 -3.88
N LYS A 137 10.85 16.32 -5.10
CA LYS A 137 10.00 16.40 -6.30
C LYS A 137 8.88 15.37 -6.29
N ILE A 138 9.12 14.20 -5.70
CA ILE A 138 8.10 13.16 -5.52
C ILE A 138 7.15 13.61 -4.40
N LEU A 139 7.70 14.06 -3.27
CA LEU A 139 6.92 14.54 -2.12
C LEU A 139 6.08 15.78 -2.44
N SER A 140 6.47 16.60 -3.41
CA SER A 140 5.68 17.75 -3.85
C SER A 140 4.45 17.37 -4.66
N ARG A 141 4.32 16.11 -5.08
CA ARG A 141 3.12 15.59 -5.76
C ARG A 141 2.02 15.18 -4.80
N LEU A 142 2.36 14.88 -3.54
CA LEU A 142 1.37 14.59 -2.51
C LEU A 142 0.56 15.86 -2.27
N GLU A 143 -0.75 15.75 -2.42
CA GLU A 143 -1.67 16.87 -2.28
C GLU A 143 -1.79 17.32 -0.82
N ALA A 144 -2.30 18.53 -0.59
CA ALA A 144 -2.53 19.04 0.76
C ALA A 144 -3.66 18.30 1.48
N GLY A 145 -4.48 17.56 0.74
CA GLY A 145 -5.66 16.85 1.22
C GLY A 145 -6.91 17.71 1.29
N HIS A 146 -8.03 17.02 1.54
CA HIS A 146 -9.39 17.55 1.59
C HIS A 146 -9.94 17.51 3.01
N THR A 147 -10.97 18.31 3.25
CA THR A 147 -11.69 18.28 4.53
C THR A 147 -12.45 16.97 4.70
N SER A 148 -12.70 16.57 5.94
CA SER A 148 -13.52 15.39 6.24
C SER A 148 -14.93 15.49 5.65
N GLU A 149 -15.47 16.69 5.55
CA GLU A 149 -16.78 17.01 4.99
C GLU A 149 -16.82 16.77 3.47
N GLU A 150 -15.78 17.20 2.74
CA GLU A 150 -15.66 16.94 1.30
C GLU A 150 -15.56 15.43 1.01
N ILE A 151 -14.77 14.70 1.80
CA ILE A 151 -14.65 13.24 1.67
C ILE A 151 -16.00 12.55 1.98
N ALA A 152 -16.71 13.02 3.01
CA ALA A 152 -18.03 12.49 3.34
C ALA A 152 -19.06 12.74 2.22
N GLU A 153 -19.03 13.92 1.59
CA GLU A 153 -19.88 14.25 0.43
C GLU A 153 -19.60 13.31 -0.75
N GLU A 154 -18.33 13.11 -1.11
CA GLU A 154 -17.93 12.24 -2.21
C GLU A 154 -18.37 10.78 -1.99
N THR A 155 -18.21 10.28 -0.76
CA THR A 155 -18.59 8.90 -0.42
C THR A 155 -20.10 8.70 -0.31
N ALA A 156 -20.85 9.70 0.17
CA ALA A 156 -22.30 9.62 0.30
C ALA A 156 -23.05 9.85 -1.01
N HIS A 157 -22.55 10.74 -1.88
CA HIS A 157 -23.31 11.25 -3.02
C HIS A 157 -22.68 10.97 -4.38
N HIS A 158 -21.36 10.71 -4.45
CA HIS A 158 -20.63 10.52 -5.71
C HIS A 158 -20.08 9.11 -5.90
N LYS A 159 -20.53 8.16 -5.06
CA LYS A 159 -20.12 6.74 -5.09
C LYS A 159 -18.60 6.56 -4.96
N ALA A 160 -17.91 7.50 -4.32
CA ALA A 160 -16.51 7.33 -3.98
C ALA A 160 -16.35 6.22 -2.94
N LEU A 161 -15.25 5.47 -3.03
CA LEU A 161 -14.90 4.42 -2.08
C LEU A 161 -14.10 5.01 -0.92
N PRO A 162 -14.57 4.90 0.34
CA PRO A 162 -13.83 5.43 1.50
C PRO A 162 -12.49 4.70 1.72
N LEU A 163 -11.38 5.42 1.86
CA LEU A 163 -10.10 4.82 2.23
C LEU A 163 -9.96 4.77 3.74
N TYR A 164 -9.49 3.65 4.29
CA TYR A 164 -9.45 3.40 5.72
C TYR A 164 -8.02 3.24 6.23
N PHE A 165 -7.76 3.78 7.43
CA PHE A 165 -6.55 3.51 8.20
C PHE A 165 -6.82 3.68 9.70
N GLY A 166 -6.43 2.69 10.49
CA GLY A 166 -6.75 2.62 11.92
C GLY A 166 -8.24 2.53 12.19
N GLY A 167 -9.02 1.91 11.29
CA GLY A 167 -10.48 1.81 11.38
C GLY A 167 -11.22 3.14 11.19
N LYS A 168 -10.55 4.17 10.65
CA LYS A 168 -11.13 5.49 10.37
C LYS A 168 -11.05 5.79 8.87
N VAL A 169 -12.02 6.54 8.36
CA VAL A 169 -11.96 7.09 7.01
C VAL A 169 -10.88 8.17 6.98
N VAL A 170 -9.88 7.99 6.12
CA VAL A 170 -8.74 8.89 5.95
C VAL A 170 -8.63 9.46 4.53
N GLY A 171 -9.60 9.14 3.68
CA GLY A 171 -9.63 9.55 2.28
C GLY A 171 -10.77 8.90 1.51
N CYS A 172 -10.78 9.07 0.20
CA CYS A 172 -11.62 8.32 -0.72
C CYS A 172 -10.96 8.12 -2.09
N ALA A 173 -11.38 7.09 -2.81
CA ALA A 173 -11.11 6.91 -4.24
C ALA A 173 -12.38 7.23 -5.03
N ARG A 174 -12.30 8.18 -5.94
CA ARG A 174 -13.45 8.73 -6.68
C ARG A 174 -13.68 7.99 -7.99
N ASN A 175 -14.87 8.16 -8.57
CA ASN A 175 -15.10 7.72 -9.94
C ASN A 175 -14.44 8.71 -10.91
N GLY A 176 -13.78 8.19 -11.94
CA GLY A 176 -13.34 9.01 -13.08
C GLY A 176 -14.46 9.30 -14.06
N HIS A 177 -15.55 8.51 -14.03
CA HIS A 177 -16.76 8.71 -14.83
C HIS A 177 -17.96 7.96 -14.25
N ASP A 178 -19.18 8.45 -14.50
CA ASP A 178 -20.40 7.88 -13.89
C ASP A 178 -20.94 6.61 -14.57
N VAL A 179 -20.48 6.31 -15.78
CA VAL A 179 -21.04 5.23 -16.63
C VAL A 179 -19.99 4.26 -17.17
N ASP A 180 -18.72 4.66 -17.22
CA ASP A 180 -17.69 3.81 -17.80
C ASP A 180 -17.14 2.92 -16.69
N ASP A 181 -17.43 1.62 -16.78
CA ASP A 181 -17.00 0.62 -15.79
C ASP A 181 -15.47 0.63 -15.60
N CYS A 182 -14.69 0.97 -16.64
CA CYS A 182 -13.23 1.07 -16.55
C CYS A 182 -12.76 2.23 -15.68
N LEU A 183 -13.65 3.20 -15.42
CA LEU A 183 -13.38 4.43 -14.68
C LEU A 183 -14.13 4.47 -13.33
N PHE A 184 -14.66 3.34 -12.86
CA PHE A 184 -15.19 3.25 -11.51
C PHE A 184 -14.08 3.18 -10.47
N ALA A 185 -14.36 3.76 -9.30
CA ALA A 185 -13.45 3.90 -8.18
C ALA A 185 -12.75 2.59 -7.81
N TYR A 186 -13.46 1.45 -7.83
CA TYR A 186 -12.88 0.15 -7.54
C TYR A 186 -11.77 -0.24 -8.54
N VAL A 187 -12.05 -0.11 -9.83
CA VAL A 187 -11.11 -0.44 -10.92
C VAL A 187 -9.94 0.54 -10.93
N LEU A 188 -10.21 1.83 -10.72
CA LEU A 188 -9.18 2.87 -10.66
C LEU A 188 -8.27 2.67 -9.44
N LEU A 189 -8.83 2.35 -8.27
CA LEU A 189 -8.05 2.07 -7.07
C LEU A 189 -7.11 0.89 -7.27
N GLU A 190 -7.57 -0.21 -7.86
CA GLU A 190 -6.73 -1.37 -8.19
C GLU A 190 -5.58 -0.98 -9.13
N ASN A 191 -5.90 -0.25 -10.20
CA ASN A 191 -4.91 0.21 -11.18
C ASN A 191 -3.85 1.14 -10.56
N ILE A 192 -4.29 2.09 -9.72
CA ILE A 192 -3.41 3.02 -9.03
C ILE A 192 -2.56 2.28 -7.99
N ALA A 193 -3.12 1.33 -7.25
CA ALA A 193 -2.36 0.51 -6.30
C ALA A 193 -1.28 -0.34 -7.00
N CYS A 194 -1.60 -0.93 -8.15
CA CYS A 194 -0.63 -1.65 -8.98
C CYS A 194 0.49 -0.71 -9.46
N LYS A 195 0.14 0.48 -9.94
CA LYS A 195 1.11 1.50 -10.38
C LYS A 195 2.00 1.95 -9.21
N ALA A 196 1.41 2.30 -8.07
CA ALA A 196 2.11 2.76 -6.87
C ALA A 196 3.12 1.72 -6.36
N GLY A 197 2.71 0.45 -6.27
CA GLY A 197 3.62 -0.63 -5.89
C GLY A 197 4.78 -0.82 -6.88
N GLY A 198 4.50 -0.71 -8.18
CA GLY A 198 5.54 -0.74 -9.21
C GLY A 198 6.50 0.45 -9.15
N VAL A 199 5.97 1.66 -8.89
CA VAL A 199 6.76 2.88 -8.69
C VAL A 199 7.69 2.72 -7.50
N LEU A 200 7.20 2.21 -6.36
CA LEU A 200 8.04 1.97 -5.18
C LEU A 200 9.23 1.06 -5.51
N ALA A 201 8.95 -0.09 -6.14
CA ALA A 201 9.98 -1.04 -6.54
C ALA A 201 10.98 -0.42 -7.53
N LEU A 202 10.50 0.39 -8.48
CA LEU A 202 11.36 1.10 -9.43
C LEU A 202 12.26 2.12 -8.75
N LEU A 203 11.75 2.88 -7.78
CA LEU A 203 12.54 3.87 -7.04
C LEU A 203 13.66 3.19 -6.23
N HIS A 204 13.38 2.06 -5.59
CA HIS A 204 14.42 1.23 -4.94
C HIS A 204 15.42 0.67 -5.95
N LEU A 205 14.96 0.21 -7.12
CA LEU A 205 15.85 -0.29 -8.18
C LEU A 205 16.85 0.78 -8.65
N LEU A 206 16.36 2.00 -8.93
CA LEU A 206 17.21 3.13 -9.35
C LEU A 206 18.25 3.45 -8.27
N LYS A 207 17.80 3.57 -7.01
CA LYS A 207 18.70 3.77 -5.86
C LYS A 207 19.76 2.67 -5.75
N ASN A 208 19.36 1.40 -5.82
CA ASN A 208 20.25 0.25 -5.63
C ASN A 208 21.28 0.09 -6.77
N THR A 209 20.94 0.56 -7.97
CA THR A 209 21.81 0.48 -9.16
C THR A 209 22.61 1.76 -9.42
N GLY A 210 22.32 2.84 -8.70
CA GLY A 210 22.94 4.16 -8.91
C GLY A 210 22.55 4.80 -10.25
N MET A 211 21.36 4.48 -10.76
CA MET A 211 20.80 5.04 -12.01
C MET A 211 19.89 6.24 -11.74
#